data_AF-A0AAD9F2S6-F1
#
_entry.id   AF-A0AAD9F2S6-F1
#
_cell.length_a   1.000
_cell.length_b   1.000
_cell.length_c   1.000
_cell.angle_alpha   90.00
_cell.angle_beta   90.00
_cell.angle_gamma   90.00
#
_symmetry.space_group_name_H-M   'P 1'
#
loop_
_entity.id
_entity.type
_entity.pdbx_description
1 polymer ?
#
loop_
_entity_poly.entity_id
_entity_poly.type
_entity_poly.pdbx_seq_one_letter_code
_entity_poly.pdbx_strand_id
1 'polypeptide(L)'
;MKEAEEIGSSRRMNSLTLNRHTEILEILEIPQLMDTCVRNGYYEEALELAAYVKRLERKHSTLPVIQGIVREVRQSTSLMLNQLLQQLRSNSQLPVCLRVIGYLRRMDVFTEAELRVKFLQARGSWLSSILAAVPNDDPYFHITKTMEACRVHLFDVITQYRAIFSDDDPLPGSQVNEAAIFHGWVVKMVSEFLQTLERDLQRGVGGRWTPCWRSAAETFRGAVSEALERFQEDMNVYTLISMPSVLGGSIPPQQGPQPGTLQPPLSLLDFTPLACFLNNILSAFNDLRLCCPVGLAEEVSVCLQDAMTNVTRQVLLFHRAEESAFSAREKDLFLSFCCSYAEDLLPFINRCLEILFPPNQIALILGVPVSQLHRFGSLGTIDIAAILTPLSFLLPQIEIAPEEIQLPEISSDIDISPELSGLTLGTQRQEVETKQQEVETHQQEVETKQQEVETKQQEVETKQQEVETQQQEVEKQQREVKTEQQEVEKHQQEVETKQQEVELSEETGKGDSEDQDEDFSLE
;
A
#
# COMPACT_ATOMS: atom_id res chain seq x y z
N MET A 1 -70.90 -13.57 55.94
CA MET A 1 -69.45 -13.60 56.24
C MET A 1 -68.60 -13.67 54.98
N LYS A 2 -68.79 -14.67 54.09
CA LYS A 2 -68.04 -14.77 52.81
C LYS A 2 -68.08 -13.49 51.95
N GLU A 3 -69.26 -12.90 51.75
CA GLU A 3 -69.37 -11.63 50.99
C GLU A 3 -68.65 -10.45 51.66
N ALA A 4 -68.62 -10.40 53.00
CA ALA A 4 -67.89 -9.35 53.72
C ALA A 4 -66.36 -9.54 53.65
N GLU A 5 -65.89 -10.79 53.63
CA GLU A 5 -64.48 -11.12 53.38
C GLU A 5 -64.06 -10.83 51.93
N GLU A 6 -64.93 -11.10 50.95
CA GLU A 6 -64.70 -10.77 49.53
C GLU A 6 -64.66 -9.24 49.30
N ILE A 7 -65.57 -8.49 49.91
CA ILE A 7 -65.53 -7.02 49.87
C ILE A 7 -64.25 -6.51 50.55
N GLY A 8 -63.87 -7.10 51.69
CA GLY A 8 -62.65 -6.76 52.42
C GLY A 8 -61.36 -7.10 51.66
N SER A 9 -61.34 -8.18 50.89
CA SER A 9 -60.20 -8.57 50.05
C SER A 9 -60.10 -7.69 48.80
N SER A 10 -61.23 -7.41 48.14
CA SER A 10 -61.32 -6.51 47.00
C SER A 10 -60.89 -5.08 47.35
N ARG A 11 -61.32 -4.57 48.52
CA ARG A 11 -60.92 -3.23 49.00
C ARG A 11 -59.43 -3.16 49.32
N ARG A 12 -58.85 -4.23 49.89
CA ARG A 12 -57.42 -4.36 50.11
C ARG A 12 -56.64 -4.40 48.79
N MET A 13 -57.12 -5.15 47.81
CA MET A 13 -56.50 -5.23 46.49
C MET A 13 -56.54 -3.87 45.77
N ASN A 14 -57.69 -3.19 45.77
CA ASN A 14 -57.82 -1.86 45.19
C ASN A 14 -56.94 -0.82 45.88
N SER A 15 -56.84 -0.86 47.23
CA SER A 15 -55.94 0.04 47.95
C SER A 15 -54.47 -0.24 47.63
N LEU A 16 -54.08 -1.50 47.45
CA LEU A 16 -52.71 -1.87 47.08
C LEU A 16 -52.39 -1.41 45.66
N THR A 17 -53.30 -1.62 44.70
CA THR A 17 -53.16 -1.14 43.32
C THR A 17 -53.06 0.36 43.25
N LEU A 18 -53.89 1.10 43.99
CA LEU A 18 -53.84 2.57 44.04
C LEU A 18 -52.49 3.06 44.59
N ASN A 19 -51.98 2.42 45.64
CA ASN A 19 -50.70 2.76 46.25
C ASN A 19 -49.50 2.47 45.34
N ARG A 20 -49.61 1.50 44.43
CA ARG A 20 -48.54 1.11 43.49
C ARG A 20 -48.81 1.54 42.05
N HIS A 21 -49.82 2.37 41.81
CA HIS A 21 -50.27 2.67 40.45
C HIS A 21 -49.18 3.36 39.62
N THR A 22 -48.35 4.21 40.24
CA THR A 22 -47.25 4.91 39.56
C THR A 22 -46.20 3.93 39.03
N GLU A 23 -45.78 2.97 39.87
CA GLU A 23 -44.82 1.92 39.48
C GLU A 23 -45.37 1.03 38.36
N ILE A 24 -46.69 0.75 38.38
CA ILE A 24 -47.35 -0.02 37.31
C ILE A 24 -47.37 0.79 36.01
N LEU A 25 -47.64 2.09 36.10
CA LEU A 25 -47.70 2.98 34.96
C LEU A 25 -46.33 3.14 34.30
N GLU A 26 -45.27 3.30 35.10
CA GLU A 26 -43.88 3.32 34.61
C GLU A 26 -43.54 2.07 33.79
N ILE A 27 -43.98 0.88 34.23
CA ILE A 27 -43.75 -0.38 33.49
C ILE A 27 -44.53 -0.40 32.17
N LEU A 28 -45.76 0.13 32.17
CA LEU A 28 -46.61 0.20 30.98
C LEU A 28 -46.13 1.24 29.96
N GLU A 29 -45.37 2.25 30.38
CA GLU A 29 -44.78 3.28 29.51
C GLU A 29 -43.47 2.84 28.85
N ILE A 30 -42.83 1.75 29.31
CA ILE A 30 -41.54 1.27 28.77
C ILE A 30 -41.55 1.10 27.24
N PRO A 31 -42.58 0.50 26.59
CA PRO A 31 -42.60 0.40 25.14
C PRO A 31 -42.55 1.75 24.42
N GLN A 32 -43.30 2.76 24.92
CA GLN A 32 -43.30 4.10 24.33
C GLN A 32 -41.95 4.81 24.53
N LEU A 33 -41.34 4.64 25.71
CA LEU A 33 -40.00 5.15 25.99
C LEU A 33 -38.97 4.48 25.07
N MET A 34 -39.04 3.16 24.90
CA MET A 34 -38.16 2.40 24.01
C MET A 34 -38.27 2.89 22.56
N ASP A 35 -39.49 3.06 22.03
CA ASP A 35 -39.69 3.60 20.68
C ASP A 35 -39.12 5.01 20.52
N THR A 36 -39.26 5.84 21.54
CA THR A 36 -38.74 7.21 21.55
C THR A 36 -37.20 7.21 21.55
N CYS A 37 -36.58 6.38 22.38
CA CYS A 37 -35.12 6.23 22.44
C CYS A 37 -34.55 5.76 21.10
N VAL A 38 -35.15 4.72 20.49
CA VAL A 38 -34.70 4.17 19.20
C VAL A 38 -34.87 5.18 18.07
N ARG A 39 -35.98 5.92 18.02
CA ARG A 39 -36.21 6.94 16.99
C ARG A 39 -35.26 8.14 17.09
N ASN A 40 -34.86 8.50 18.31
CA ASN A 40 -33.96 9.62 18.56
C ASN A 40 -32.47 9.24 18.52
N GLY A 41 -32.14 7.96 18.38
CA GLY A 41 -30.75 7.47 18.33
C GLY A 41 -30.07 7.30 19.69
N TYR A 42 -30.85 7.34 20.78
CA TYR A 42 -30.40 7.09 22.16
C TYR A 42 -30.28 5.57 22.40
N TYR A 43 -29.29 4.96 21.73
CA TYR A 43 -29.15 3.50 21.69
C TYR A 43 -28.64 2.91 23.02
N GLU A 44 -27.91 3.67 23.82
CA GLU A 44 -27.41 3.19 25.11
C GLU A 44 -28.56 3.01 26.11
N GLU A 45 -29.42 4.02 26.21
CA GLU A 45 -30.62 4.01 27.02
C GLU A 45 -31.61 2.94 26.55
N ALA A 46 -31.77 2.77 25.23
CA ALA A 46 -32.58 1.71 24.65
C ALA A 46 -32.08 0.30 25.04
N LEU A 47 -30.75 0.10 25.08
CA LEU A 47 -30.16 -1.17 25.52
C LEU A 47 -30.37 -1.43 27.01
N GLU A 48 -30.32 -0.40 27.85
CA GLU A 48 -30.64 -0.52 29.28
C GLU A 48 -32.10 -0.88 29.52
N LEU A 49 -33.03 -0.24 28.79
CA LEU A 49 -34.46 -0.58 28.82
C LEU A 49 -34.70 -2.03 28.37
N ALA A 50 -34.06 -2.46 27.28
CA ALA A 50 -34.15 -3.84 26.82
C ALA A 50 -33.63 -4.84 27.86
N ALA A 51 -32.51 -4.54 28.53
CA ALA A 51 -31.97 -5.36 29.61
C ALA A 51 -32.90 -5.41 30.84
N TYR A 52 -33.54 -4.29 31.19
CA TYR A 52 -34.56 -4.23 32.24
C TYR A 52 -35.76 -5.13 31.91
N VAL A 53 -36.30 -5.01 30.70
CA VAL A 53 -37.45 -5.83 30.25
C VAL A 53 -37.10 -7.32 30.18
N LYS A 54 -35.87 -7.68 29.74
CA LYS A 54 -35.38 -9.08 29.77
C LYS A 54 -35.31 -9.63 31.20
N ARG A 55 -34.97 -8.80 32.20
CA ARG A 55 -35.02 -9.19 33.63
C ARG A 55 -36.45 -9.31 34.14
N LEU A 56 -37.36 -8.44 33.69
CA LEU A 56 -38.78 -8.47 34.05
C LEU A 56 -39.47 -9.73 33.51
N GLU A 57 -39.17 -10.11 32.26
CA GLU A 57 -39.64 -11.34 31.62
C GLU A 57 -39.28 -12.59 32.44
N ARG A 58 -38.04 -12.69 32.93
CA ARG A 58 -37.59 -13.83 33.76
C ARG A 58 -38.34 -13.95 35.08
N LYS A 59 -38.72 -12.83 35.69
CA LYS A 59 -39.40 -12.80 37.00
C LYS A 59 -40.90 -13.08 36.87
N HIS A 60 -41.53 -12.64 35.79
CA HIS A 60 -42.98 -12.60 35.66
C HIS A 60 -43.47 -13.08 34.28
N SER A 61 -42.93 -14.20 33.82
CA SER A 61 -43.24 -14.78 32.49
C SER A 61 -44.69 -15.24 32.33
N THR A 62 -45.44 -15.43 33.41
CA THR A 62 -46.82 -15.91 33.39
C THR A 62 -47.85 -14.80 33.11
N LEU A 63 -47.45 -13.52 33.17
CA LEU A 63 -48.37 -12.39 33.02
C LEU A 63 -48.48 -11.96 31.54
N PRO A 64 -49.67 -11.96 30.93
CA PRO A 64 -49.84 -11.64 29.50
C PRO A 64 -49.50 -10.18 29.17
N VAL A 65 -49.70 -9.25 30.11
CA VAL A 65 -49.32 -7.84 29.95
C VAL A 65 -47.80 -7.70 29.77
N ILE A 66 -47.02 -8.44 30.55
CA ILE A 66 -45.55 -8.41 30.46
C ILE A 66 -45.08 -9.06 29.16
N GLN A 67 -45.73 -10.13 28.71
CA GLN A 67 -45.46 -10.71 27.39
C GLN A 67 -45.76 -9.72 26.25
N GLY A 68 -46.80 -8.89 26.39
CA GLY A 68 -47.11 -7.79 25.48
C GLY A 68 -45.98 -6.75 25.41
N ILE A 69 -45.53 -6.25 26.57
CA ILE A 69 -44.42 -5.29 26.69
C ILE A 69 -43.14 -5.86 26.06
N VAL A 70 -42.80 -7.12 26.36
CA VAL A 70 -41.62 -7.78 25.81
C VAL A 70 -41.69 -7.84 24.28
N ARG A 71 -42.87 -8.13 23.71
CA ARG A 71 -43.06 -8.19 22.26
C ARG A 71 -42.87 -6.83 21.60
N GLU A 72 -43.45 -5.78 22.17
CA GLU A 72 -43.32 -4.41 21.65
C GLU A 72 -41.86 -3.93 21.74
N VAL A 73 -41.20 -4.13 22.88
CA VAL A 73 -39.79 -3.78 23.04
C VAL A 73 -38.89 -4.54 22.07
N ARG A 74 -39.15 -5.84 21.82
CA ARG A 74 -38.44 -6.61 20.78
C ARG A 74 -38.65 -6.05 19.38
N GLN A 75 -39.84 -5.53 19.07
CA GLN A 75 -40.12 -4.89 17.79
C GLN A 75 -39.27 -3.61 17.64
N SER A 76 -39.22 -2.76 18.67
CA SER A 76 -38.38 -1.56 18.70
C SER A 76 -36.88 -1.90 18.62
N THR A 77 -36.43 -2.96 19.31
CA THR A 77 -35.05 -3.48 19.21
C THR A 77 -34.72 -3.97 17.80
N SER A 78 -35.68 -4.59 17.10
CA SER A 78 -35.49 -4.99 15.69
C SER A 78 -35.38 -3.78 14.77
N LEU A 79 -36.07 -2.68 15.04
CA LEU A 79 -35.91 -1.43 14.31
C LEU A 79 -34.51 -0.84 14.54
N MET A 80 -34.06 -0.80 15.81
CA MET A 80 -32.72 -0.36 16.19
C MET A 80 -31.64 -1.16 15.45
N LEU A 81 -31.77 -2.49 15.40
CA LEU A 81 -30.86 -3.35 14.66
C LEU A 81 -30.74 -2.95 13.18
N ASN A 82 -31.87 -2.70 12.52
CA ASN A 82 -31.87 -2.28 11.11
C ASN A 82 -31.20 -0.91 10.93
N GLN A 83 -31.42 0.05 11.83
CA GLN A 83 -30.75 1.35 11.79
C GLN A 83 -29.23 1.22 11.96
N LEU A 84 -28.77 0.42 12.93
CA LEU A 84 -27.35 0.16 13.17
C LEU A 84 -26.67 -0.52 11.96
N LEU A 85 -27.32 -1.54 11.38
CA LEU A 85 -26.80 -2.18 10.17
C LEU A 85 -26.77 -1.22 8.97
N GLN A 86 -27.73 -0.30 8.87
CA GLN A 86 -27.73 0.73 7.83
C GLN A 86 -26.56 1.72 8.01
N GLN A 87 -26.16 2.05 9.24
CA GLN A 87 -24.98 2.88 9.51
C GLN A 87 -23.66 2.19 9.13
N LEU A 88 -23.60 0.86 9.15
CA LEU A 88 -22.45 0.10 8.63
C LEU A 88 -22.42 0.04 7.10
N ARG A 89 -23.57 0.23 6.43
CA ARG A 89 -23.68 0.29 4.97
C ARG A 89 -23.43 1.68 4.38
N SER A 90 -23.21 2.69 5.21
CA SER A 90 -22.83 4.04 4.78
C SER A 90 -21.33 4.29 4.98
N ASN A 91 -20.82 5.38 4.40
CA ASN A 91 -19.45 5.79 4.63
C ASN A 91 -19.27 6.22 6.10
N SER A 92 -18.67 5.37 6.92
CA SER A 92 -18.50 5.61 8.36
C SER A 92 -17.06 5.34 8.78
N GLN A 93 -16.55 6.24 9.63
CA GLN A 93 -15.19 6.17 10.16
C GLN A 93 -15.07 5.11 11.27
N LEU A 94 -13.84 4.66 11.52
CA LEU A 94 -13.53 3.64 12.53
C LEU A 94 -14.21 3.86 13.90
N PRO A 95 -14.25 5.06 14.50
CA PRO A 95 -14.89 5.26 15.81
C PRO A 95 -16.40 4.95 15.79
N VAL A 96 -17.06 5.24 14.68
CA VAL A 96 -18.50 4.96 14.51
C VAL A 96 -18.70 3.45 14.37
N CYS A 97 -17.85 2.76 13.61
CA CYS A 97 -17.91 1.30 13.47
C CYS A 97 -17.75 0.59 14.81
N LEU A 98 -16.76 1.01 15.59
CA LEU A 98 -16.49 0.47 16.93
C LEU A 98 -17.71 0.63 17.83
N ARG A 99 -18.32 1.83 17.83
CA ARG A 99 -19.53 2.10 18.62
C ARG A 99 -20.72 1.26 18.16
N VAL A 100 -20.97 1.17 16.86
CA VAL A 100 -22.08 0.37 16.30
C VAL A 100 -21.90 -1.11 16.58
N ILE A 101 -20.71 -1.67 16.37
CA ILE A 101 -20.42 -3.08 16.70
C ILE A 101 -20.48 -3.30 18.21
N GLY A 102 -20.06 -2.33 19.02
CA GLY A 102 -20.23 -2.36 20.48
C GLY A 102 -21.70 -2.47 20.90
N TYR A 103 -22.59 -1.70 20.27
CA TYR A 103 -24.04 -1.84 20.50
C TYR A 103 -24.56 -3.21 20.04
N LEU A 104 -24.15 -3.69 18.86
CA LEU A 104 -24.57 -5.00 18.34
C LEU A 104 -24.09 -6.17 19.23
N ARG A 105 -22.89 -6.08 19.82
CA ARG A 105 -22.41 -7.03 20.84
C ARG A 105 -23.28 -7.00 22.09
N ARG A 106 -23.64 -5.81 22.59
CA ARG A 106 -24.53 -5.64 23.77
C ARG A 106 -25.97 -6.11 23.53
N MET A 107 -26.44 -6.11 22.28
CA MET A 107 -27.76 -6.64 21.92
C MET A 107 -27.85 -8.16 22.10
N ASP A 108 -26.72 -8.89 22.09
CA ASP A 108 -26.66 -10.34 22.31
C ASP A 108 -27.55 -11.13 21.32
N VAL A 109 -27.63 -10.63 20.08
CA VAL A 109 -28.42 -11.24 18.98
C VAL A 109 -27.54 -12.08 18.05
N PHE A 110 -26.25 -11.76 17.96
CA PHE A 110 -25.30 -12.41 17.06
C PHE A 110 -24.12 -12.97 17.83
N THR A 111 -23.62 -14.12 17.37
CA THR A 111 -22.31 -14.62 17.77
C THR A 111 -21.19 -13.76 17.17
N GLU A 112 -19.97 -13.85 17.73
CA GLU A 112 -18.83 -13.09 17.21
C GLU A 112 -18.53 -13.42 15.73
N ALA A 113 -18.68 -14.68 15.32
CA ALA A 113 -18.56 -15.10 13.92
C ALA A 113 -19.63 -14.47 13.02
N GLU A 114 -20.88 -14.41 13.48
CA GLU A 114 -21.97 -13.76 12.74
C GLU A 114 -21.77 -12.24 12.64
N LEU A 115 -21.27 -11.58 13.70
CA LEU A 115 -20.94 -10.15 13.67
C LEU A 115 -19.88 -9.84 12.62
N ARG A 116 -18.82 -10.66 12.54
CA ARG A 116 -17.79 -10.53 11.50
C ARG A 116 -18.39 -10.63 10.10
N VAL A 117 -19.23 -11.64 9.86
CA VAL A 117 -19.91 -11.82 8.57
C VAL A 117 -20.82 -10.63 8.25
N LYS A 118 -21.62 -10.16 9.22
CA LYS A 118 -22.53 -9.02 9.03
C LYS A 118 -21.78 -7.72 8.75
N PHE A 119 -20.66 -7.48 9.44
CA PHE A 119 -19.80 -6.34 9.19
C PHE A 119 -19.23 -6.37 7.77
N LEU A 120 -18.61 -7.49 7.37
CA LEU A 120 -18.02 -7.65 6.05
C LEU A 120 -19.07 -7.59 4.92
N GLN A 121 -20.27 -8.13 5.13
CA GLN A 121 -21.39 -8.00 4.19
C GLN A 121 -21.86 -6.56 4.04
N ALA A 122 -22.02 -5.82 5.14
CA ALA A 122 -22.44 -4.43 5.11
C ALA A 122 -21.39 -3.54 4.42
N ARG A 123 -20.11 -3.71 4.78
CA ARG A 123 -18.99 -3.00 4.16
C ARG A 123 -18.76 -3.36 2.71
N GLY A 124 -18.85 -4.65 2.36
CA GLY A 124 -18.78 -5.11 0.98
C GLY A 124 -19.91 -4.51 0.14
N SER A 125 -21.14 -4.50 0.64
CA SER A 125 -22.28 -3.90 -0.08
C SER A 125 -22.09 -2.39 -0.30
N TRP A 126 -21.57 -1.69 0.71
CA TRP A 126 -21.21 -0.28 0.60
C TRP A 126 -20.12 -0.06 -0.46
N LEU A 127 -19.02 -0.82 -0.40
CA LEU A 127 -17.94 -0.74 -1.38
C LEU A 127 -18.45 -1.02 -2.80
N SER A 128 -19.25 -2.07 -3.00
CA SER A 128 -19.87 -2.35 -4.29
C SER A 128 -20.74 -1.20 -4.78
N SER A 129 -21.44 -0.48 -3.89
CA SER A 129 -22.24 0.70 -4.26
C SER A 129 -21.37 1.89 -4.70
N ILE A 130 -20.21 2.09 -4.07
CA ILE A 130 -19.24 3.11 -4.48
C ILE A 130 -18.64 2.77 -5.84
N LEU A 131 -18.25 1.52 -6.06
CA LEU A 131 -17.70 1.06 -7.34
C LEU A 131 -18.74 1.13 -8.46
N ALA A 132 -20.01 0.79 -8.17
CA ALA A 132 -21.10 0.92 -9.15
C ALA A 132 -21.43 2.38 -9.52
N ALA A 133 -21.08 3.34 -8.66
CA ALA A 133 -21.28 4.77 -8.94
C ALA A 133 -20.19 5.36 -9.85
N VAL A 134 -19.12 4.62 -10.16
CA VAL A 134 -18.06 5.09 -11.05
C VAL A 134 -18.58 5.16 -12.50
N PRO A 135 -18.45 6.31 -13.19
CA PRO A 135 -18.89 6.45 -14.57
C PRO A 135 -18.17 5.47 -15.51
N ASN A 136 -18.93 4.81 -16.37
CA ASN A 136 -18.45 3.80 -17.33
C ASN A 136 -18.22 4.37 -18.74
N ASP A 137 -18.22 5.69 -18.91
CA ASP A 137 -18.16 6.35 -20.22
C ASP A 137 -16.78 6.23 -20.87
N ASP A 138 -15.72 6.52 -20.11
CA ASP A 138 -14.34 6.33 -20.52
C ASP A 138 -13.72 5.15 -19.74
N PRO A 139 -13.34 4.05 -20.42
CA PRO A 139 -12.70 2.90 -19.79
C PRO A 139 -11.42 3.26 -19.02
N TYR A 140 -10.64 4.25 -19.45
CA TYR A 140 -9.41 4.65 -18.75
C TYR A 140 -9.74 5.38 -17.44
N PHE A 141 -10.67 6.33 -17.49
CA PHE A 141 -11.19 7.00 -16.31
C PHE A 141 -11.84 6.01 -15.34
N HIS A 142 -12.64 5.06 -15.85
CA HIS A 142 -13.29 4.03 -15.05
C HIS A 142 -12.27 3.15 -14.31
N ILE A 143 -11.24 2.62 -15.00
CA ILE A 143 -10.19 1.81 -14.35
C ILE A 143 -9.45 2.62 -13.29
N THR A 144 -9.01 3.83 -13.62
CA THR A 144 -8.21 4.66 -12.70
C THR A 144 -9.00 5.00 -11.45
N LYS A 145 -10.28 5.37 -11.60
CA LYS A 145 -11.17 5.67 -10.47
C LYS A 145 -11.54 4.43 -9.68
N THR A 146 -11.79 3.30 -10.34
CA THR A 146 -12.06 2.01 -9.69
C THR A 146 -10.86 1.54 -8.88
N MET A 147 -9.65 1.65 -9.43
CA MET A 147 -8.40 1.29 -8.75
C MET A 147 -8.18 2.16 -7.51
N GLU A 148 -8.35 3.47 -7.61
CA GLU A 148 -8.19 4.37 -6.48
C GLU A 148 -9.26 4.14 -5.40
N ALA A 149 -10.52 3.98 -5.81
CA ALA A 149 -11.62 3.67 -4.90
C ALA A 149 -11.41 2.33 -4.18
N CYS A 150 -10.99 1.28 -4.90
CA CYS A 150 -10.62 0.00 -4.30
C CYS A 150 -9.44 0.16 -3.33
N ARG A 151 -8.36 0.84 -3.73
CA ARG A 151 -7.17 1.02 -2.89
C ARG A 151 -7.52 1.68 -1.55
N VAL A 152 -8.25 2.79 -1.59
CA VAL A 152 -8.63 3.55 -0.38
C VAL A 152 -9.65 2.77 0.44
N HIS A 153 -10.77 2.37 -0.17
CA HIS A 153 -11.89 1.84 0.60
C HIS A 153 -11.70 0.38 1.02
N LEU A 154 -10.99 -0.45 0.23
CA LEU A 154 -10.64 -1.80 0.67
C LEU A 154 -9.67 -1.74 1.87
N PHE A 155 -8.67 -0.85 1.80
CA PHE A 155 -7.74 -0.62 2.91
C PHE A 155 -8.47 -0.14 4.17
N ASP A 156 -9.39 0.80 4.04
CA ASP A 156 -10.22 1.28 5.15
C ASP A 156 -11.01 0.14 5.79
N VAL A 157 -11.68 -0.70 4.98
CA VAL A 157 -12.47 -1.83 5.49
C VAL A 157 -11.58 -2.87 6.18
N ILE A 158 -10.40 -3.17 5.62
CA ILE A 158 -9.42 -4.07 6.22
C ILE A 158 -8.92 -3.52 7.56
N THR A 159 -8.57 -2.24 7.61
CA THR A 159 -8.09 -1.56 8.82
C THR A 159 -9.18 -1.54 9.88
N GLN A 160 -10.42 -1.23 9.49
CA GLN A 160 -11.56 -1.27 10.40
C GLN A 160 -11.84 -2.67 10.93
N TYR A 161 -11.78 -3.68 10.08
CA TYR A 161 -11.97 -5.07 10.51
C TYR A 161 -10.96 -5.46 11.57
N ARG A 162 -9.66 -5.25 11.30
CA ARG A 162 -8.56 -5.59 12.23
C ARG A 162 -8.64 -4.83 13.55
N ALA A 163 -9.11 -3.59 13.54
CA ALA A 163 -9.29 -2.79 14.75
C ALA A 163 -10.49 -3.24 15.60
N ILE A 164 -11.54 -3.80 14.98
CA ILE A 164 -12.77 -4.22 15.66
C ILE A 164 -12.69 -5.68 16.13
N PHE A 165 -12.08 -6.52 15.30
CA PHE A 165 -11.91 -7.96 15.49
C PHE A 165 -10.40 -8.22 15.51
N SER A 166 -9.80 -8.20 16.69
CA SER A 166 -8.40 -8.61 16.85
C SER A 166 -8.30 -10.10 16.51
N ASP A 167 -7.43 -10.45 15.57
CA ASP A 167 -7.14 -11.85 15.18
C ASP A 167 -6.07 -12.49 16.10
N ASP A 168 -5.76 -11.87 17.24
CA ASP A 168 -4.81 -12.39 18.20
C ASP A 168 -5.44 -13.54 19.01
N ASP A 169 -4.84 -14.72 18.82
CA ASP A 169 -5.13 -16.03 19.40
C ASP A 169 -6.35 -16.81 18.86
N PRO A 170 -6.12 -17.83 17.99
CA PRO A 170 -7.06 -18.92 17.86
C PRO A 170 -7.11 -19.66 19.20
N LEU A 171 -8.10 -19.31 20.03
CA LEU A 171 -8.43 -20.06 21.23
C LEU A 171 -8.59 -21.55 20.85
N PRO A 172 -7.88 -22.48 21.51
CA PRO A 172 -7.96 -23.89 21.18
C PRO A 172 -9.38 -24.39 21.49
N GLY A 173 -10.21 -24.49 20.45
CA GLY A 173 -11.61 -24.93 20.56
C GLY A 173 -12.61 -24.27 19.62
N SER A 174 -12.29 -23.18 18.91
CA SER A 174 -13.21 -22.61 17.91
C SER A 174 -13.19 -23.46 16.62
N GLN A 175 -14.29 -24.19 16.37
CA GLN A 175 -14.47 -25.02 15.16
C GLN A 175 -14.53 -24.21 13.85
N VAL A 176 -14.70 -22.89 13.94
CA VAL A 176 -14.76 -22.01 12.79
C VAL A 176 -13.46 -21.20 12.78
N ASN A 177 -12.69 -21.34 11.72
CA ASN A 177 -11.47 -20.56 11.54
C ASN A 177 -11.90 -19.10 11.26
N GLU A 178 -12.05 -18.30 12.32
CA GLU A 178 -12.60 -16.93 12.27
C GLU A 178 -11.80 -16.03 11.31
N ALA A 179 -10.48 -16.23 11.27
CA ALA A 179 -9.59 -15.59 10.30
C ALA A 179 -9.92 -15.98 8.84
N ALA A 180 -10.40 -17.19 8.57
CA ALA A 180 -10.75 -17.63 7.22
C ALA A 180 -11.95 -16.88 6.64
N ILE A 181 -12.85 -16.36 7.48
CA ILE A 181 -13.98 -15.53 7.04
C ILE A 181 -13.46 -14.23 6.42
N PHE A 182 -12.50 -13.60 7.09
CA PHE A 182 -11.86 -12.38 6.60
C PHE A 182 -11.05 -12.63 5.34
N HIS A 183 -10.16 -13.62 5.36
CA HIS A 183 -9.36 -13.98 4.19
C HIS A 183 -10.23 -14.34 2.98
N GLY A 184 -11.29 -15.14 3.17
CA GLY A 184 -12.22 -15.48 2.09
C GLY A 184 -12.93 -14.26 1.50
N TRP A 185 -13.31 -13.29 2.34
CA TRP A 185 -13.89 -12.04 1.87
C TRP A 185 -12.90 -11.19 1.08
N VAL A 186 -11.65 -11.03 1.57
CA VAL A 186 -10.61 -10.28 0.85
C VAL A 186 -10.32 -10.91 -0.51
N VAL A 187 -10.16 -12.24 -0.56
CA VAL A 187 -9.94 -12.97 -1.83
C VAL A 187 -11.10 -12.73 -2.80
N LYS A 188 -12.34 -12.76 -2.32
CA LYS A 188 -13.51 -12.46 -3.15
C LYS A 188 -13.45 -11.03 -3.71
N MET A 189 -13.17 -10.03 -2.87
CA MET A 189 -13.09 -8.63 -3.31
C MET A 189 -11.97 -8.41 -4.34
N VAL A 190 -10.80 -9.01 -4.14
CA VAL A 190 -9.69 -8.94 -5.10
C VAL A 190 -10.06 -9.63 -6.41
N SER A 191 -10.76 -10.77 -6.37
CA SER A 191 -11.22 -11.46 -7.58
C SER A 191 -12.23 -10.61 -8.38
N GLU A 192 -13.19 -9.97 -7.72
CA GLU A 192 -14.15 -9.05 -8.36
C GLU A 192 -13.46 -7.83 -8.99
N PHE A 193 -12.43 -7.30 -8.32
CA PHE A 193 -11.60 -6.23 -8.85
C PHE A 193 -10.83 -6.66 -10.10
N LEU A 194 -10.19 -7.83 -10.07
CA LEU A 194 -9.45 -8.37 -11.21
C LEU A 194 -10.37 -8.63 -12.43
N GLN A 195 -11.57 -9.17 -12.21
CA GLN A 195 -12.55 -9.36 -13.28
C GLN A 195 -13.02 -8.03 -13.88
N THR A 196 -13.21 -7.01 -13.04
CA THR A 196 -13.56 -5.66 -13.49
C THR A 196 -12.43 -5.05 -14.31
N LEU A 197 -11.20 -5.17 -13.83
CA LEU A 197 -10.01 -4.71 -14.52
C LEU A 197 -9.88 -5.40 -15.88
N GLU A 198 -9.97 -6.72 -15.94
CA GLU A 198 -9.87 -7.50 -17.18
C GLU A 198 -10.94 -7.09 -18.21
N ARG A 199 -12.19 -6.94 -17.77
CA ARG A 199 -13.29 -6.49 -18.64
C ARG A 199 -13.01 -5.10 -19.22
N ASP A 200 -12.60 -4.14 -18.41
CA ASP A 200 -12.40 -2.76 -18.87
C ASP A 200 -11.15 -2.64 -19.75
N LEU A 201 -10.16 -3.49 -19.48
CA LEU A 201 -8.94 -3.63 -20.27
C LEU A 201 -9.24 -4.18 -21.68
N GLN A 202 -10.19 -5.13 -21.79
CA GLN A 202 -10.71 -5.64 -23.06
C GLN A 202 -11.54 -4.60 -23.86
N ARG A 203 -12.14 -3.59 -23.19
CA ARG A 203 -13.02 -2.58 -23.81
C ARG A 203 -12.29 -1.42 -24.53
N GLY A 204 -10.96 -1.42 -24.57
CA GLY A 204 -10.21 -0.46 -25.40
C GLY A 204 -9.10 0.33 -24.68
N VAL A 205 -8.86 0.11 -23.38
CA VAL A 205 -7.62 0.57 -22.71
C VAL A 205 -6.40 -0.25 -23.18
N GLY A 206 -6.68 -1.35 -23.90
CA GLY A 206 -5.76 -2.19 -24.66
C GLY A 206 -4.82 -1.52 -25.65
N GLY A 207 -4.99 -0.23 -25.97
CA GLY A 207 -3.99 0.50 -26.75
C GLY A 207 -2.84 1.08 -25.91
N ARG A 208 -3.00 1.25 -24.59
CA ARG A 208 -2.04 1.98 -23.74
C ARG A 208 -1.52 1.22 -22.51
N TRP A 209 -2.29 0.32 -21.91
CA TRP A 209 -1.90 -0.32 -20.63
C TRP A 209 -1.72 -1.84 -20.70
N THR A 210 -2.52 -2.54 -21.49
CA THR A 210 -2.38 -4.00 -21.69
C THR A 210 -1.20 -4.41 -22.56
N PRO A 211 -0.82 -3.63 -23.60
CA PRO A 211 0.40 -3.89 -24.32
C PRO A 211 1.61 -3.56 -23.45
N CYS A 212 1.59 -2.56 -22.56
CA CYS A 212 2.87 -2.05 -22.06
C CYS A 212 3.72 -3.08 -21.30
N TRP A 213 3.15 -3.98 -20.49
CA TRP A 213 3.95 -5.00 -19.77
C TRP A 213 3.96 -6.37 -20.47
N ARG A 214 2.84 -6.85 -21.03
CA ARG A 214 2.85 -8.08 -21.84
C ARG A 214 3.62 -7.90 -23.14
N SER A 215 3.39 -6.80 -23.86
CA SER A 215 4.21 -6.44 -25.02
C SER A 215 5.64 -6.12 -24.59
N ALA A 216 5.92 -5.53 -23.43
CA ALA A 216 7.33 -5.38 -23.01
C ALA A 216 7.99 -6.72 -22.73
N ALA A 217 7.31 -7.67 -22.08
CA ALA A 217 7.82 -9.03 -21.87
C ALA A 217 7.97 -9.80 -23.20
N GLU A 218 7.00 -9.72 -24.10
CA GLU A 218 7.06 -10.32 -25.44
C GLU A 218 8.15 -9.67 -26.32
N THR A 219 8.30 -8.34 -26.25
CA THR A 219 9.36 -7.60 -26.96
C THR A 219 10.73 -7.95 -26.40
N PHE A 220 10.86 -8.04 -25.08
CA PHE A 220 12.09 -8.48 -24.42
C PHE A 220 12.44 -9.92 -24.80
N ARG A 221 11.47 -10.85 -24.73
CA ARG A 221 11.64 -12.24 -25.16
C ARG A 221 12.02 -12.34 -26.63
N GLY A 222 11.40 -11.53 -27.49
CA GLY A 222 11.74 -11.41 -28.91
C GLY A 222 13.17 -10.92 -29.13
N ALA A 223 13.58 -9.84 -28.47
CA ALA A 223 14.93 -9.29 -28.54
C ALA A 223 15.99 -10.25 -28.01
N VAL A 224 15.71 -10.97 -26.92
CA VAL A 224 16.61 -12.02 -26.39
C VAL A 224 16.72 -13.19 -27.37
N SER A 225 15.61 -13.59 -28.02
CA SER A 225 15.63 -14.65 -29.04
C SER A 225 16.42 -14.25 -30.28
N GLU A 226 16.26 -13.01 -30.76
CA GLU A 226 17.07 -12.45 -31.85
C GLU A 226 18.55 -12.38 -31.47
N ALA A 227 18.87 -12.00 -30.24
CA ALA A 227 20.25 -12.01 -29.73
C ALA A 227 20.85 -13.42 -29.72
N LEU A 228 20.07 -14.45 -29.38
CA LEU A 228 20.49 -15.85 -29.40
C LEU A 228 20.73 -16.36 -30.83
N GLU A 229 19.83 -16.06 -31.77
CA GLU A 229 19.99 -16.41 -33.18
C GLU A 229 21.26 -15.77 -33.74
N ARG A 230 21.47 -14.49 -33.46
CA ARG A 230 22.66 -13.74 -33.91
C ARG A 230 23.95 -14.25 -33.29
N PHE A 231 23.93 -14.62 -32.01
CA PHE A 231 25.08 -15.27 -31.35
C PHE A 231 25.41 -16.61 -32.00
N GLN A 232 24.39 -17.40 -32.37
CA GLN A 232 24.60 -18.67 -33.06
C GLN A 232 25.19 -18.46 -34.46
N GLU A 233 24.72 -17.47 -35.21
CA GLU A 233 25.31 -17.08 -36.51
C GLU A 233 26.77 -16.63 -36.36
N ASP A 234 27.05 -15.77 -35.39
CA ASP A 234 28.41 -15.29 -35.10
C ASP A 234 29.33 -16.45 -34.70
N MET A 235 28.84 -17.42 -33.91
CA MET A 235 29.59 -18.63 -33.55
C MET A 235 29.87 -19.56 -34.73
N ASN A 236 28.98 -19.63 -35.71
CA ASN A 236 29.20 -20.45 -36.92
C ASN A 236 30.29 -19.87 -37.85
N VAL A 237 30.52 -18.55 -37.78
CA VAL A 237 31.54 -17.83 -38.57
C VAL A 237 32.81 -17.56 -37.73
N TYR A 238 32.73 -17.77 -36.42
CA TYR A 238 33.82 -17.47 -35.50
C TYR A 238 35.02 -18.35 -35.80
N THR A 239 36.18 -17.70 -35.95
CA THR A 239 37.47 -18.36 -36.05
C THR A 239 38.31 -17.85 -34.89
N LEU A 240 39.00 -18.77 -34.19
CA LEU A 240 39.88 -18.46 -33.06
C LEU A 240 41.20 -17.83 -33.54
N ILE A 241 41.09 -16.73 -34.28
CA ILE A 241 42.23 -15.95 -34.74
C ILE A 241 42.42 -14.81 -33.75
N SER A 242 43.57 -14.77 -33.07
CA SER A 242 43.97 -13.60 -32.29
C SER A 242 44.05 -12.39 -33.22
N MET A 243 43.06 -11.50 -33.15
CA MET A 243 43.13 -10.21 -33.83
C MET A 243 44.28 -9.41 -33.20
N PRO A 244 45.23 -8.86 -33.99
CA PRO A 244 46.16 -7.89 -33.44
C PRO A 244 45.34 -6.69 -32.97
N SER A 245 45.66 -6.13 -31.80
CA SER A 245 45.06 -4.90 -31.28
C SER A 245 45.20 -3.77 -32.30
N VAL A 246 44.19 -3.58 -33.14
CA VAL A 246 44.12 -2.46 -34.09
C VAL A 246 42.83 -1.70 -33.82
N LEU A 247 42.81 -0.92 -32.74
CA LEU A 247 41.93 0.24 -32.56
C LEU A 247 42.56 1.22 -31.55
N GLY A 248 43.77 1.67 -31.87
CA GLY A 248 44.37 2.89 -31.31
C GLY A 248 43.74 4.14 -31.92
N GLY A 249 42.42 4.30 -31.79
CA GLY A 249 41.65 5.41 -32.34
C GLY A 249 40.83 6.13 -31.26
N SER A 250 41.44 7.15 -30.65
CA SER A 250 40.81 8.22 -29.86
C SER A 250 39.63 7.84 -28.94
N ILE A 251 39.93 7.31 -27.75
CA ILE A 251 39.02 7.40 -26.60
C ILE A 251 39.40 8.69 -25.85
N PRO A 252 38.49 9.67 -25.63
CA PRO A 252 38.77 10.81 -24.76
C PRO A 252 39.03 10.32 -23.32
N PRO A 253 39.86 11.00 -22.52
CA PRO A 253 40.22 10.52 -21.19
C PRO A 253 38.98 10.60 -20.29
N GLN A 254 38.38 9.46 -19.98
CA GLN A 254 37.34 9.37 -18.96
C GLN A 254 37.99 9.26 -17.57
N GLN A 255 37.50 10.13 -16.69
CA GLN A 255 37.86 10.24 -15.29
C GLN A 255 37.51 8.93 -14.55
N GLY A 256 38.22 8.68 -13.44
CA GLY A 256 38.18 7.44 -12.67
C GLY A 256 36.79 6.98 -12.19
N PRO A 257 36.72 5.77 -11.62
CA PRO A 257 35.47 5.05 -11.39
C PRO A 257 34.53 5.82 -10.48
N GLN A 258 33.36 6.20 -11.01
CA GLN A 258 32.23 6.71 -10.24
C GLN A 258 31.39 5.52 -9.76
N PRO A 259 31.01 5.46 -8.47
CA PRO A 259 30.12 4.42 -7.98
C PRO A 259 28.73 4.61 -8.59
N GLY A 260 28.28 3.65 -9.41
CA GLY A 260 26.93 3.62 -9.98
C GLY A 260 26.83 3.53 -11.50
N THR A 261 27.93 3.56 -12.26
CA THR A 261 27.89 3.32 -13.71
C THR A 261 28.32 1.90 -14.03
N LEU A 262 27.39 1.06 -14.51
CA LEU A 262 27.68 -0.24 -15.12
C LEU A 262 28.55 -0.03 -16.37
N GLN A 263 29.87 -0.17 -16.25
CA GLN A 263 30.75 -0.27 -17.41
C GLN A 263 30.85 -1.75 -17.83
N PRO A 264 30.63 -2.08 -19.11
CA PRO A 264 30.82 -3.44 -19.59
C PRO A 264 32.30 -3.85 -19.46
N PRO A 265 32.59 -5.11 -19.06
CA PRO A 265 33.96 -5.60 -18.93
C PRO A 265 34.74 -5.48 -20.24
N LEU A 266 35.88 -4.79 -20.20
CA LEU A 266 36.74 -4.57 -21.37
C LEU A 266 37.31 -5.88 -21.93
N SER A 267 37.39 -6.93 -21.11
CA SER A 267 37.83 -8.30 -21.47
C SER A 267 36.92 -8.98 -22.51
N LEU A 268 35.65 -8.57 -22.60
CA LEU A 268 34.70 -9.13 -23.56
C LEU A 268 34.95 -8.62 -25.00
N LEU A 269 35.71 -7.54 -25.17
CA LEU A 269 36.04 -6.98 -26.49
C LEU A 269 36.98 -7.88 -27.30
N ASP A 270 37.74 -8.75 -26.62
CA ASP A 270 38.62 -9.73 -27.28
C ASP A 270 37.82 -10.87 -27.93
N PHE A 271 36.54 -11.02 -27.58
CA PHE A 271 35.64 -12.06 -28.08
C PHE A 271 34.37 -11.46 -28.70
N THR A 272 34.42 -11.20 -30.00
CA THR A 272 33.32 -10.55 -30.76
C THR A 272 31.94 -11.18 -30.54
N PRO A 273 31.76 -12.52 -30.51
CA PRO A 273 30.43 -13.12 -30.28
C PRO A 273 29.83 -12.77 -28.91
N LEU A 274 30.64 -12.75 -27.84
CA LEU A 274 30.18 -12.41 -26.49
C LEU A 274 29.85 -10.92 -26.35
N ALA A 275 30.68 -10.05 -26.95
CA ALA A 275 30.44 -8.61 -26.95
C ALA A 275 29.15 -8.23 -27.71
N CYS A 276 28.93 -8.82 -28.89
CA CYS A 276 27.72 -8.58 -29.67
C CYS A 276 26.47 -9.09 -28.93
N PHE A 277 26.54 -10.27 -28.33
CA PHE A 277 25.45 -10.79 -27.51
C PHE A 277 25.14 -9.90 -26.31
N LEU A 278 26.16 -9.47 -25.55
CA LEU A 278 25.98 -8.56 -24.42
C LEU A 278 25.32 -7.24 -24.85
N ASN A 279 25.75 -6.64 -25.96
CA ASN A 279 25.18 -5.39 -26.46
C ASN A 279 23.69 -5.52 -26.83
N ASN A 280 23.29 -6.64 -27.43
CA ASN A 280 21.89 -6.89 -27.76
C ASN A 280 21.04 -7.10 -26.48
N ILE A 281 21.56 -7.82 -25.49
CA ILE A 281 20.91 -7.99 -24.18
C ILE A 281 20.80 -6.65 -23.44
N LEU A 282 21.84 -5.80 -23.49
CA LEU A 282 21.80 -4.46 -22.92
C LEU A 282 20.79 -3.55 -23.63
N SER A 283 20.64 -3.66 -24.96
CA SER A 283 19.58 -2.95 -25.69
C SER A 283 18.21 -3.40 -25.22
N ALA A 284 17.99 -4.71 -25.07
CA ALA A 284 16.74 -5.25 -24.55
C ALA A 284 16.43 -4.77 -23.12
N PHE A 285 17.45 -4.70 -22.24
CA PHE A 285 17.31 -4.11 -20.91
C PHE A 285 17.02 -2.60 -20.95
N ASN A 286 17.63 -1.86 -21.88
CA ASN A 286 17.40 -0.43 -22.05
C ASN A 286 16.00 -0.09 -22.55
N ASP A 287 15.35 -1.00 -23.26
CA ASP A 287 13.96 -0.87 -23.68
C ASP A 287 13.01 -1.29 -22.55
N LEU A 288 13.33 -2.39 -21.84
CA LEU A 288 12.55 -2.90 -20.72
C LEU A 288 12.50 -1.92 -19.53
N ARG A 289 13.58 -1.19 -19.26
CA ARG A 289 13.63 -0.22 -18.15
C ARG A 289 12.56 0.89 -18.25
N LEU A 290 12.07 1.18 -19.47
CA LEU A 290 11.05 2.21 -19.69
C LEU A 290 9.68 1.80 -19.10
N CYS A 291 9.44 0.49 -19.00
CA CYS A 291 8.20 -0.11 -18.51
C CYS A 291 8.52 -1.40 -17.73
N CYS A 292 9.05 -1.26 -16.51
CA CYS A 292 9.48 -2.39 -15.67
C CYS A 292 8.59 -2.59 -14.43
N PRO A 293 7.38 -3.18 -14.54
CA PRO A 293 6.64 -3.62 -13.38
C PRO A 293 7.39 -4.73 -12.64
N VAL A 294 7.41 -4.67 -11.30
CA VAL A 294 8.04 -5.71 -10.46
C VAL A 294 7.46 -7.11 -10.73
N GLY A 295 6.21 -7.20 -11.20
CA GLY A 295 5.58 -8.48 -11.59
C GLY A 295 6.21 -9.17 -12.81
N LEU A 296 7.06 -8.50 -13.59
CA LEU A 296 7.82 -9.11 -14.69
C LEU A 296 9.14 -9.76 -14.22
N ALA A 297 9.53 -9.58 -12.95
CA ALA A 297 10.83 -10.05 -12.45
C ALA A 297 11.01 -11.56 -12.67
N GLU A 298 9.99 -12.37 -12.39
CA GLU A 298 10.03 -13.83 -12.60
C GLU A 298 10.17 -14.18 -14.08
N GLU A 299 9.33 -13.60 -14.94
CA GLU A 299 9.31 -13.92 -16.37
C GLU A 299 10.61 -13.51 -17.07
N VAL A 300 11.17 -12.35 -16.72
CA VAL A 300 12.44 -11.85 -17.27
C VAL A 300 13.62 -12.69 -16.78
N SER A 301 13.63 -13.07 -15.49
CA SER A 301 14.69 -13.91 -14.91
C SER A 301 14.72 -15.29 -15.56
N VAL A 302 13.56 -15.93 -15.73
CA VAL A 302 13.44 -17.23 -16.42
C VAL A 302 13.88 -17.12 -17.88
N CYS A 303 13.42 -16.09 -18.59
CA CYS A 303 13.79 -15.87 -20.00
C CYS A 303 15.31 -15.71 -20.18
N LEU A 304 15.98 -15.00 -19.28
CA LEU A 304 17.43 -14.83 -19.33
C LEU A 304 18.17 -16.10 -18.93
N GLN A 305 17.69 -16.84 -17.93
CA GLN A 305 18.27 -18.12 -17.53
C GLN A 305 18.21 -19.15 -18.67
N ASP A 306 17.08 -19.22 -19.39
CA ASP A 306 16.93 -20.05 -20.59
C ASP A 306 17.89 -19.60 -21.70
N ALA A 307 18.05 -18.30 -21.91
CA ALA A 307 18.97 -17.75 -22.89
C ALA A 307 20.43 -18.09 -22.57
N MET A 308 20.87 -17.92 -21.33
CA MET A 308 22.23 -18.28 -20.91
C MET A 308 22.48 -19.78 -21.02
N THR A 309 21.49 -20.61 -20.69
CA THR A 309 21.56 -22.07 -20.88
C THR A 309 21.73 -22.43 -22.35
N ASN A 310 21.06 -21.72 -23.25
CA ASN A 310 21.22 -21.91 -24.70
C ASN A 310 22.60 -21.45 -25.19
N VAL A 311 23.11 -20.30 -24.72
CA VAL A 311 24.49 -19.85 -25.03
C VAL A 311 25.52 -20.90 -24.59
N THR A 312 25.41 -21.39 -23.36
CA THR A 312 26.24 -22.48 -22.82
C THR A 312 26.18 -23.72 -23.73
N ARG A 313 24.99 -24.11 -24.18
CA ARG A 313 24.80 -25.24 -25.10
C ARG A 313 25.46 -25.02 -26.45
N GLN A 314 25.39 -23.80 -27.01
CA GLN A 314 26.04 -23.46 -28.28
C GLN A 314 27.57 -23.48 -28.16
N VAL A 315 28.13 -22.94 -27.08
CA VAL A 315 29.57 -23.00 -26.78
C VAL A 315 30.05 -24.46 -26.69
N LEU A 316 29.26 -25.35 -26.07
CA LEU A 316 29.56 -26.79 -26.00
C LEU A 316 29.49 -27.49 -27.37
N LEU A 317 28.53 -27.12 -28.21
CA LEU A 317 28.43 -27.65 -29.57
C LEU A 317 29.62 -27.23 -30.43
N PHE A 318 30.06 -25.98 -30.30
CA PHE A 318 31.27 -25.47 -30.95
C PHE A 318 32.52 -26.23 -30.49
N HIS A 319 32.70 -26.39 -29.17
CA HIS A 319 33.81 -27.20 -28.64
C HIS A 319 33.80 -28.61 -29.22
N ARG A 320 32.65 -29.30 -29.20
CA ARG A 320 32.55 -30.68 -29.70
C ARG A 320 32.80 -30.80 -31.22
N ALA A 321 32.46 -29.78 -31.99
CA ALA A 321 32.69 -29.76 -33.44
C ALA A 321 34.17 -29.52 -33.79
N GLU A 322 34.88 -28.71 -33.01
CA GLU A 322 36.23 -28.23 -33.33
C GLU A 322 37.35 -28.84 -32.46
N GLU A 323 37.03 -29.65 -31.45
CA GLU A 323 38.00 -30.26 -30.52
C GLU A 323 39.14 -31.02 -31.22
N SER A 324 38.84 -31.68 -32.35
CA SER A 324 39.84 -32.40 -33.17
C SER A 324 40.69 -31.50 -34.08
N ALA A 325 40.27 -30.25 -34.30
CA ALA A 325 40.90 -29.30 -35.21
C ALA A 325 41.76 -28.24 -34.49
N PHE A 326 41.57 -28.05 -33.18
CA PHE A 326 42.27 -27.00 -32.43
C PHE A 326 43.79 -27.22 -32.29
N SER A 327 44.54 -26.17 -32.62
CA SER A 327 45.91 -25.93 -32.20
C SER A 327 46.00 -25.67 -30.69
N ALA A 328 47.15 -25.94 -30.06
CA ALA A 328 47.36 -25.66 -28.64
C ALA A 328 47.05 -24.20 -28.25
N ARG A 329 47.37 -23.25 -29.13
CA ARG A 329 47.07 -21.82 -28.93
C ARG A 329 45.57 -21.49 -29.03
N GLU A 330 44.84 -22.21 -29.86
CA GLU A 330 43.39 -22.03 -30.03
C GLU A 330 42.63 -22.62 -28.83
N LYS A 331 43.14 -23.72 -28.26
CA LYS A 331 42.62 -24.25 -26.99
C LYS A 331 42.76 -23.24 -25.85
N ASP A 332 43.91 -22.58 -25.73
CA ASP A 332 44.12 -21.55 -24.69
C ASP A 332 43.20 -20.33 -24.90
N LEU A 333 42.97 -19.91 -26.14
CA LEU A 333 42.02 -18.83 -26.46
C LEU A 333 40.57 -19.23 -26.18
N PHE A 334 40.20 -20.47 -26.45
CA PHE A 334 38.87 -21.00 -26.14
C PHE A 334 38.64 -21.15 -24.62
N LEU A 335 39.67 -21.52 -23.86
CA LEU A 335 39.61 -21.52 -22.40
C LEU A 335 39.44 -20.09 -21.85
N SER A 336 40.19 -19.13 -22.39
CA SER A 336 40.03 -17.71 -22.04
C SER A 336 38.62 -17.20 -22.39
N PHE A 337 38.04 -17.64 -23.51
CA PHE A 337 36.66 -17.34 -23.89
C PHE A 337 35.66 -17.88 -22.87
N CYS A 338 35.81 -19.14 -22.44
CA CYS A 338 34.95 -19.75 -21.42
C CYS A 338 35.08 -19.05 -20.07
N CYS A 339 36.30 -18.66 -19.66
CA CYS A 339 36.50 -17.88 -18.43
C CYS A 339 35.83 -16.51 -18.51
N SER A 340 35.98 -15.77 -19.62
CA SER A 340 35.30 -14.48 -19.81
C SER A 340 33.77 -14.63 -19.84
N TYR A 341 33.23 -15.74 -20.36
CA TYR A 341 31.80 -16.03 -20.26
C TYR A 341 31.35 -16.26 -18.81
N ALA A 342 32.11 -17.05 -18.04
CA ALA A 342 31.76 -17.45 -16.67
C ALA A 342 31.99 -16.36 -15.62
N GLU A 343 33.08 -15.61 -15.71
CA GLU A 343 33.52 -14.66 -14.70
C GLU A 343 33.11 -13.22 -15.02
N ASP A 344 33.04 -12.85 -16.31
CA ASP A 344 32.73 -11.47 -16.71
C ASP A 344 31.27 -11.31 -17.17
N LEU A 345 30.80 -12.14 -18.10
CA LEU A 345 29.48 -11.94 -18.73
C LEU A 345 28.32 -12.32 -17.81
N LEU A 346 28.33 -13.52 -17.24
CA LEU A 346 27.23 -14.03 -16.41
C LEU A 346 27.00 -13.18 -15.15
N PRO A 347 28.02 -12.84 -14.34
CA PRO A 347 27.83 -11.99 -13.17
C PRO A 347 27.41 -10.58 -13.54
N PHE A 348 27.85 -10.04 -14.67
CA PHE A 348 27.45 -8.72 -15.15
C PHE A 348 25.96 -8.67 -15.54
N ILE A 349 25.45 -9.68 -16.24
CA ILE A 349 24.02 -9.77 -16.58
C ILE A 349 23.19 -9.93 -15.29
N ASN A 350 23.63 -10.75 -14.34
CA ASN A 350 22.95 -10.88 -13.04
C ASN A 350 22.90 -9.52 -12.30
N ARG A 351 23.99 -8.77 -12.29
CA ARG A 351 24.03 -7.43 -11.68
C ARG A 351 23.12 -6.42 -12.40
N CYS A 352 23.03 -6.46 -13.73
CA CYS A 352 22.08 -5.64 -14.50
C CYS A 352 20.63 -5.95 -14.10
N LEU A 353 20.33 -7.23 -13.86
CA LEU A 353 19.01 -7.69 -13.46
C LEU A 353 18.67 -7.30 -12.02
N GLU A 354 19.61 -7.38 -11.09
CA GLU A 354 19.45 -6.89 -9.71
C GLU A 354 19.25 -5.36 -9.63
N ILE A 355 19.81 -4.60 -10.58
CA ILE A 355 19.59 -3.15 -10.69
C ILE A 355 18.20 -2.84 -11.25
N LEU A 356 17.73 -3.63 -12.22
CA LEU A 356 16.38 -3.48 -12.78
C LEU A 356 15.29 -3.94 -11.80
N PHE A 357 15.57 -4.97 -11.01
CA PHE A 357 14.66 -5.55 -10.04
C PHE A 357 15.34 -5.67 -8.67
N PRO A 358 15.39 -4.58 -7.87
CA PRO A 358 16.07 -4.60 -6.59
C PRO A 358 15.43 -5.63 -5.64
N PRO A 359 16.19 -6.61 -5.10
CA PRO A 359 15.63 -7.68 -4.27
C PRO A 359 14.97 -7.13 -2.99
N ASN A 360 15.46 -6.00 -2.48
CA ASN A 360 14.87 -5.29 -1.35
C ASN A 360 13.44 -4.79 -1.64
N GLN A 361 13.18 -4.33 -2.87
CA GLN A 361 11.85 -3.87 -3.28
C GLN A 361 10.90 -5.04 -3.46
N ILE A 362 11.38 -6.15 -4.04
CA ILE A 362 10.58 -7.38 -4.21
C ILE A 362 10.19 -7.95 -2.84
N ALA A 363 11.16 -8.05 -1.92
CA ALA A 363 10.95 -8.53 -0.56
C ALA A 363 9.92 -7.68 0.20
N LEU A 364 9.98 -6.36 0.05
CA LEU A 364 9.01 -5.43 0.63
C LEU A 364 7.59 -5.64 0.10
N ILE A 365 7.44 -5.84 -1.22
CA ILE A 365 6.14 -6.06 -1.87
C ILE A 365 5.54 -7.41 -1.46
N LEU A 366 6.38 -8.45 -1.31
CA LEU A 366 5.96 -9.79 -0.92
C LEU A 366 5.76 -9.94 0.60
N GLY A 367 6.21 -8.97 1.40
CA GLY A 367 6.12 -9.01 2.87
C GLY A 367 6.99 -10.09 3.51
N VAL A 368 8.08 -10.50 2.84
CA VAL A 368 9.01 -11.53 3.32
C VAL A 368 10.43 -10.97 3.48
N PRO A 369 11.25 -11.49 4.41
CA PRO A 369 12.64 -11.08 4.52
C PRO A 369 13.43 -11.50 3.26
N VAL A 370 14.42 -10.71 2.86
CA VAL A 370 15.26 -10.95 1.66
C VAL A 370 15.92 -12.34 1.67
N SER A 371 16.22 -12.88 2.85
CA SER A 371 16.78 -14.23 3.03
C SER A 371 15.83 -15.36 2.62
N GLN A 372 14.52 -15.12 2.57
CA GLN A 372 13.51 -16.09 2.17
C GLN A 372 13.09 -15.96 0.70
N LEU A 373 13.66 -15.00 -0.04
CA LEU A 373 13.28 -14.73 -1.43
C LEU A 373 13.57 -15.94 -2.34
N HIS A 374 14.67 -16.66 -2.09
CA HIS A 374 15.02 -17.90 -2.81
C HIS A 374 13.97 -19.02 -2.65
N ARG A 375 13.10 -18.95 -1.64
CA ARG A 375 12.04 -19.96 -1.39
C ARG A 375 10.83 -19.78 -2.31
N PHE A 376 10.72 -18.62 -2.98
CA PHE A 376 9.65 -18.26 -3.91
C PHE A 376 10.08 -18.31 -5.38
N GLY A 377 11.21 -18.96 -5.68
CA GLY A 377 11.83 -18.98 -7.01
C GLY A 377 12.90 -17.89 -7.16
N SER A 378 13.70 -17.98 -8.23
CA SER A 378 14.74 -17.01 -8.62
C SER A 378 14.12 -15.68 -9.08
N LEU A 379 13.46 -14.99 -8.16
CA LEU A 379 12.86 -13.68 -8.38
C LEU A 379 13.95 -12.61 -8.42
N GLY A 380 14.33 -12.19 -9.62
CA GLY A 380 15.32 -11.13 -9.76
C GLY A 380 16.77 -11.60 -9.61
N THR A 381 17.05 -12.90 -9.77
CA THR A 381 18.41 -13.46 -9.81
C THR A 381 18.52 -14.60 -10.81
N ILE A 382 19.71 -14.80 -11.38
CA ILE A 382 20.00 -15.92 -12.28
C ILE A 382 20.81 -16.97 -11.51
N ASP A 383 20.45 -18.25 -11.63
CA ASP A 383 21.24 -19.34 -11.07
C ASP A 383 22.50 -19.62 -11.93
N ILE A 384 23.60 -18.97 -11.55
CA ILE A 384 24.90 -19.07 -12.23
C ILE A 384 25.44 -20.51 -12.16
N ALA A 385 25.18 -21.24 -11.06
CA ALA A 385 25.68 -22.59 -10.88
C ALA A 385 25.00 -23.58 -11.84
N ALA A 386 23.68 -23.47 -12.01
CA ALA A 386 22.92 -24.29 -12.96
C ALA A 386 23.37 -24.08 -14.42
N ILE A 387 23.70 -22.84 -14.79
CA ILE A 387 24.17 -22.48 -16.14
C ILE A 387 25.58 -22.98 -16.41
N LEU A 388 26.48 -22.92 -15.42
CA LEU A 388 27.88 -23.32 -15.58
C LEU A 388 28.14 -24.81 -15.37
N THR A 389 27.20 -25.55 -14.76
CA THR A 389 27.31 -27.01 -14.54
C THR A 389 27.71 -27.77 -15.82
N PRO A 390 27.13 -27.49 -17.02
CA PRO A 390 27.53 -28.15 -18.26
C PRO A 390 28.92 -27.75 -18.79
N LEU A 391 29.49 -26.61 -18.39
CA LEU A 391 30.83 -26.14 -18.80
C LEU A 391 31.94 -26.45 -17.77
N SER A 392 31.58 -27.05 -16.64
CA SER A 392 32.48 -27.37 -15.52
C SER A 392 33.68 -28.25 -15.89
N PHE A 393 33.62 -28.99 -17.00
CA PHE A 393 34.72 -29.83 -17.47
C PHE A 393 35.78 -29.07 -18.30
N LEU A 394 35.48 -27.84 -18.74
CA LEU A 394 36.37 -27.00 -19.57
C LEU A 394 37.02 -25.86 -18.79
N LEU A 395 36.38 -25.36 -17.74
CA LEU A 395 36.94 -24.29 -16.93
C LEU A 395 38.07 -24.85 -16.03
N PRO A 396 39.21 -24.14 -15.87
CA PRO A 396 40.17 -24.47 -14.83
C PRO A 396 39.42 -24.55 -13.52
N GLN A 397 39.63 -25.59 -12.71
CA GLN A 397 38.89 -25.80 -11.46
C GLN A 397 38.92 -24.51 -10.63
N ILE A 398 37.83 -23.75 -10.71
CA ILE A 398 37.53 -22.73 -9.73
C ILE A 398 37.40 -23.55 -8.45
N GLU A 399 38.29 -23.31 -7.49
CA GLU A 399 38.05 -23.65 -6.10
C GLU A 399 36.78 -22.90 -5.67
N ILE A 400 35.63 -23.44 -6.06
CA ILE A 400 34.42 -23.31 -5.29
C ILE A 400 34.66 -24.29 -4.16
N ALA A 401 35.18 -23.78 -3.04
CA ALA A 401 35.13 -24.51 -1.79
C ALA A 401 33.69 -25.04 -1.65
N PRO A 402 33.50 -26.37 -1.57
CA PRO A 402 32.18 -26.90 -1.37
C PRO A 402 31.79 -26.59 0.07
N GLU A 403 30.97 -25.54 0.28
CA GLU A 403 30.01 -25.62 1.38
C GLU A 403 28.92 -26.62 0.96
N GLU A 404 29.29 -27.89 1.06
CA GLU A 404 28.37 -29.01 1.10
C GLU A 404 27.45 -28.84 2.33
N ILE A 405 26.29 -28.22 2.14
CA ILE A 405 25.14 -28.52 2.98
C ILE A 405 24.56 -29.84 2.46
N GLN A 406 25.16 -30.94 2.91
CA GLN A 406 24.59 -32.27 2.77
C GLN A 406 23.27 -32.32 3.56
N LEU A 407 22.15 -32.36 2.85
CA LEU A 407 20.90 -32.91 3.35
C LEU A 407 21.11 -34.42 3.54
N PRO A 408 20.96 -35.00 4.76
CA PRO A 408 21.04 -36.43 4.92
C PRO A 408 19.75 -37.06 4.38
N GLU A 409 19.92 -37.97 3.43
CA GLU A 409 18.90 -38.91 3.00
C GLU A 409 18.37 -39.71 4.18
N ILE A 410 17.05 -39.87 4.22
CA ILE A 410 16.35 -40.76 5.14
C ILE A 410 16.53 -42.19 4.62
N SER A 411 17.25 -43.05 5.34
CA SER A 411 16.84 -44.44 5.59
C SER A 411 17.74 -45.17 6.60
N SER A 412 17.05 -45.70 7.62
CA SER A 412 17.29 -46.96 8.37
C SER A 412 18.57 -47.17 9.19
N ASP A 413 18.31 -47.30 10.50
CA ASP A 413 18.90 -48.24 11.49
C ASP A 413 20.02 -47.78 12.47
N ILE A 414 19.54 -47.33 13.64
CA ILE A 414 19.80 -47.85 15.02
C ILE A 414 21.18 -47.62 15.72
N ASP A 415 21.05 -46.91 16.86
CA ASP A 415 21.70 -46.97 18.21
C ASP A 415 23.09 -46.41 18.59
N ILE A 416 23.00 -45.41 19.51
CA ILE A 416 23.64 -45.21 20.84
C ILE A 416 25.18 -45.01 20.96
N SER A 417 25.60 -43.74 21.13
CA SER A 417 26.18 -43.18 22.40
C SER A 417 26.83 -41.79 22.17
N PRO A 418 26.86 -40.88 23.18
CA PRO A 418 27.28 -39.49 23.00
C PRO A 418 28.67 -39.23 23.61
N GLU A 419 29.68 -38.91 22.81
CA GLU A 419 30.94 -38.35 23.33
C GLU A 419 31.76 -37.68 22.22
N LEU A 420 31.36 -36.47 21.77
CA LEU A 420 32.28 -35.50 21.15
C LEU A 420 31.70 -34.07 21.05
N SER A 421 31.19 -33.50 22.14
CA SER A 421 30.66 -32.11 22.18
C SER A 421 31.69 -31.05 22.65
N GLY A 422 32.99 -31.33 22.57
CA GLY A 422 34.01 -30.50 23.24
C GLY A 422 34.68 -29.40 22.41
N LEU A 423 34.62 -29.43 21.07
CA LEU A 423 35.52 -28.61 20.23
C LEU A 423 34.83 -27.72 19.19
N THR A 424 33.51 -27.80 19.01
CA THR A 424 32.76 -26.94 18.08
C THR A 424 32.13 -25.70 18.74
N LEU A 425 32.07 -25.64 20.08
CA LEU A 425 31.50 -24.50 20.82
C LEU A 425 32.43 -23.28 20.95
N GLY A 426 33.74 -23.45 20.71
CA GLY A 426 34.71 -22.34 20.81
C GLY A 426 34.64 -21.38 19.64
N THR A 427 34.59 -21.92 18.42
CA THR A 427 34.65 -21.13 17.18
C THR A 427 33.33 -20.41 16.88
N GLN A 428 32.17 -21.03 17.20
CA GLN A 428 30.86 -20.38 17.05
C GLN A 428 30.63 -19.26 18.07
N ARG A 429 31.23 -19.32 19.27
CA ARG A 429 31.11 -18.24 20.25
C ARG A 429 31.82 -16.96 19.83
N GLN A 430 33.00 -17.07 19.21
CA GLN A 430 33.76 -15.89 18.76
C GLN A 430 33.10 -15.19 17.57
N GLU A 431 32.48 -15.91 16.64
CA GLU A 431 31.73 -15.28 15.52
C GLU A 431 30.40 -14.64 15.96
N VAL A 432 29.75 -15.20 16.98
CA VAL A 432 28.54 -14.59 17.55
C VAL A 432 28.90 -13.33 18.32
N GLU A 433 30.00 -13.31 19.08
CA GLU A 433 30.46 -12.11 19.81
C GLU A 433 30.88 -10.97 18.87
N THR A 434 31.56 -11.26 17.74
CA THR A 434 31.93 -10.21 16.77
C THR A 434 30.72 -9.65 16.02
N LYS A 435 29.77 -10.49 15.59
CA LYS A 435 28.52 -10.01 14.97
C LYS A 435 27.64 -9.24 15.95
N GLN A 436 27.67 -9.58 17.23
CA GLN A 436 26.90 -8.88 18.27
C GLN A 436 27.50 -7.48 18.54
N GLN A 437 28.82 -7.32 18.50
CA GLN A 437 29.48 -6.01 18.59
C GLN A 437 29.25 -5.12 17.35
N GLU A 438 29.18 -5.71 16.14
CA GLU A 438 28.83 -4.97 14.91
C GLU A 438 27.37 -4.50 14.92
N VAL A 439 26.45 -5.31 15.45
CA VAL A 439 25.04 -4.93 15.61
C VAL A 439 24.90 -3.82 16.66
N GLU A 440 25.61 -3.87 17.78
CA GLU A 440 25.60 -2.79 18.78
C GLU A 440 26.16 -1.47 18.24
N THR A 441 27.22 -1.52 17.42
CA THR A 441 27.80 -0.31 16.81
C THR A 441 26.87 0.30 15.75
N HIS A 442 26.22 -0.51 14.92
CA HIS A 442 25.19 -0.02 14.01
C HIS A 442 23.94 0.51 14.74
N GLN A 443 23.55 -0.09 15.87
CA GLN A 443 22.43 0.39 16.67
C GLN A 443 22.71 1.77 17.29
N GLN A 444 23.94 2.00 17.77
CA GLN A 444 24.37 3.33 18.26
C GLN A 444 24.46 4.38 17.13
N GLU A 445 24.86 3.97 15.92
CA GLU A 445 24.87 4.87 14.75
C GLU A 445 23.46 5.23 14.28
N VAL A 446 22.50 4.31 14.40
CA VAL A 446 21.09 4.59 14.12
C VAL A 446 20.48 5.52 15.16
N GLU A 447 20.76 5.32 16.45
CA GLU A 447 20.29 6.21 17.52
C GLU A 447 20.83 7.64 17.37
N THR A 448 22.10 7.79 17.01
CA THR A 448 22.71 9.11 16.77
C THR A 448 22.11 9.81 15.55
N LYS A 449 21.87 9.08 14.45
CA LYS A 449 21.14 9.64 13.29
C LYS A 449 19.70 9.99 13.63
N GLN A 450 19.04 9.24 14.50
CA GLN A 450 17.67 9.52 14.93
C GLN A 450 17.59 10.78 15.80
N GLN A 451 18.56 11.01 16.70
CA GLN A 451 18.69 12.26 17.45
C GLN A 451 19.00 13.46 16.54
N GLU A 452 19.80 13.28 15.48
CA GLU A 452 20.08 14.34 14.49
C GLU A 452 18.83 14.69 13.66
N VAL A 453 17.98 13.71 13.35
CA VAL A 453 16.69 13.95 12.68
C VAL A 453 15.73 14.69 13.60
N GLU A 454 15.65 14.32 14.87
CA GLU A 454 14.77 14.96 15.86
C GLU A 454 15.16 16.42 16.12
N THR A 455 16.46 16.71 16.18
CA THR A 455 16.97 18.10 16.28
C THR A 455 16.68 18.93 15.03
N LYS A 456 16.84 18.37 13.82
CA LYS A 456 16.43 19.05 12.58
C LYS A 456 14.93 19.29 12.53
N GLN A 457 14.13 18.38 13.07
CA GLN A 457 12.67 18.52 13.10
C GLN A 457 12.24 19.66 14.03
N GLN A 458 12.88 19.81 15.19
CA GLN A 458 12.68 20.96 16.09
C GLN A 458 13.13 22.29 15.46
N GLU A 459 14.21 22.29 14.66
CA GLU A 459 14.66 23.49 13.94
C GLU A 459 13.68 23.89 12.82
N VAL A 460 13.04 22.91 12.16
CA VAL A 460 11.99 23.18 11.17
C VAL A 460 10.74 23.75 11.85
N GLU A 461 10.33 23.20 12.99
CA GLU A 461 9.15 23.66 13.72
C GLU A 461 9.33 25.10 14.26
N THR A 462 10.53 25.45 14.74
CA THR A 462 10.85 26.82 15.16
C THR A 462 10.85 27.80 13.98
N LYS A 463 11.42 27.43 12.82
CA LYS A 463 11.33 28.24 11.60
C LYS A 463 9.90 28.42 11.12
N GLN A 464 9.05 27.41 11.30
CA GLN A 464 7.65 27.48 10.89
C GLN A 464 6.85 28.45 11.77
N GLN A 465 7.10 28.47 13.09
CA GLN A 465 6.53 29.47 14.00
C GLN A 465 7.00 30.90 13.69
N GLU A 466 8.27 31.06 13.30
CA GLU A 466 8.82 32.36 12.92
C GLU A 466 8.17 32.90 11.63
N VAL A 467 7.94 32.03 10.63
CA VAL A 467 7.20 32.37 9.40
C VAL A 467 5.75 32.75 9.72
N GLU A 468 5.07 32.03 10.61
CA GLU A 468 3.70 32.35 11.01
C GLU A 468 3.60 33.71 11.70
N THR A 469 4.60 34.05 12.52
CA THR A 469 4.71 35.35 13.19
C THR A 469 4.92 36.48 12.18
N GLN A 470 5.81 36.29 11.20
CA GLN A 470 6.01 37.26 10.11
C GLN A 470 4.75 37.44 9.27
N GLN A 471 3.99 36.36 9.02
CA GLN A 471 2.74 36.44 8.27
C GLN A 471 1.67 37.25 9.00
N GLN A 472 1.55 37.11 10.32
CA GLN A 472 0.66 37.94 11.13
C GLN A 472 1.06 39.43 11.13
N GLU A 473 2.37 39.72 11.12
CA GLU A 473 2.86 41.10 11.05
C GLU A 473 2.56 41.74 9.68
N VAL A 474 2.71 40.98 8.59
CA VAL A 474 2.32 41.42 7.24
C VAL A 474 0.82 41.68 7.15
N GLU A 475 -0.03 40.81 7.72
CA GLU A 475 -1.47 41.05 7.77
C GLU A 475 -1.83 42.32 8.55
N LYS A 476 -1.12 42.61 9.63
CA LYS A 476 -1.31 43.84 10.41
C LYS A 476 -0.95 45.08 9.58
N GLN A 477 0.20 45.06 8.90
CA GLN A 477 0.61 46.16 8.01
C GLN A 477 -0.39 46.36 6.86
N GLN A 478 -0.93 45.29 6.27
CA GLN A 478 -1.98 45.41 5.25
C GLN A 478 -3.26 46.06 5.77
N ARG A 479 -3.65 45.80 7.03
CA ARG A 479 -4.80 46.46 7.67
C ARG A 479 -4.55 47.94 7.94
N GLU A 480 -3.34 48.29 8.36
CA GLU A 480 -2.94 49.70 8.57
C GLU A 480 -2.97 50.46 7.24
N VAL A 481 -2.38 49.93 6.17
CA VAL A 481 -2.42 50.53 4.83
C VAL A 481 -3.86 50.70 4.31
N LYS A 482 -4.73 49.72 4.55
CA LYS A 482 -6.15 49.81 4.17
C LYS A 482 -6.88 50.92 4.93
N THR A 483 -6.50 51.15 6.18
CA THR A 483 -7.08 52.23 7.01
C THR A 483 -6.61 53.59 6.51
N GLU A 484 -5.32 53.75 6.21
CA GLU A 484 -4.79 54.98 5.61
C GLU A 484 -5.42 55.27 4.24
N GLN A 485 -5.65 54.26 3.40
CA GLN A 485 -6.36 54.45 2.12
C GLN A 485 -7.78 54.99 2.32
N GLN A 486 -8.52 54.51 3.32
CA GLN A 486 -9.85 55.02 3.63
C GLN A 486 -9.83 56.48 4.14
N GLU A 487 -8.81 56.85 4.93
CA GLU A 487 -8.64 58.24 5.39
C GLU A 487 -8.30 59.20 4.24
N VAL A 488 -7.46 58.76 3.29
CA VAL A 488 -7.13 59.51 2.07
C VAL A 488 -8.37 59.66 1.19
N GLU A 489 -9.17 58.62 1.00
CA GLU A 489 -10.41 58.68 0.21
C GLU A 489 -11.42 59.65 0.86
N LYS A 490 -11.53 59.65 2.18
CA LYS A 490 -12.35 60.62 2.91
C LYS A 490 -11.85 62.06 2.73
N HIS A 491 -10.53 62.29 2.81
CA HIS A 491 -9.95 63.61 2.55
C HIS A 491 -10.19 64.07 1.11
N GLN A 492 -10.09 63.17 0.13
CA GLN A 492 -10.39 63.47 -1.27
C GLN A 492 -11.84 63.95 -1.43
N GLN A 493 -12.80 63.26 -0.82
CA GLN A 493 -14.22 63.65 -0.83
C GLN A 493 -14.47 65.00 -0.14
N GLU A 494 -13.81 65.27 0.99
CA GLU A 494 -13.91 66.58 1.66
C GLU A 494 -13.34 67.72 0.80
N VAL A 495 -12.26 67.47 0.07
CA VAL A 495 -11.67 68.44 -0.87
C VAL A 495 -12.61 68.70 -2.04
N GLU A 496 -13.20 67.66 -2.64
CA GLU A 496 -14.19 67.81 -3.71
C GLU A 496 -15.42 68.60 -3.25
N THR A 497 -15.90 68.33 -2.03
CA THR A 497 -17.03 69.07 -1.44
C THR A 497 -16.70 70.55 -1.28
N LYS A 498 -15.50 70.87 -0.78
CA LYS A 498 -15.03 72.26 -0.66
C LYS A 498 -14.84 72.93 -2.02
N GLN A 499 -14.42 72.20 -3.04
CA GLN A 499 -14.31 72.72 -4.41
C GLN A 499 -15.68 73.10 -4.96
N GLN A 500 -16.69 72.25 -4.77
CA GLN A 500 -18.09 72.55 -5.15
C GLN A 500 -18.66 73.75 -4.39
N GLU A 501 -18.37 73.89 -3.09
CA GLU A 501 -18.77 75.08 -2.32
C GLU A 501 -18.12 76.36 -2.84
N VAL A 502 -16.84 76.30 -3.24
CA VAL A 502 -16.14 77.45 -3.85
C VAL A 502 -16.78 77.82 -5.19
N GLU A 503 -17.07 76.84 -6.06
CA GLU A 503 -17.77 77.08 -7.34
C GLU A 503 -19.15 77.73 -7.14
N LEU A 504 -19.93 77.26 -6.16
CA LEU A 504 -21.22 77.86 -5.78
C LEU A 504 -21.08 79.30 -5.25
N SER A 505 -20.00 79.59 -4.52
CA SER A 505 -19.71 80.96 -4.07
C SER A 505 -19.23 81.89 -5.20
N GLU A 506 -18.57 81.37 -6.23
CA GLU A 506 -18.22 82.13 -7.43
C GLU A 506 -19.44 82.39 -8.35
N GLU A 507 -20.41 81.47 -8.40
CA GLU A 507 -21.67 81.69 -9.12
C GLU A 507 -22.58 82.72 -8.44
N THR A 508 -22.67 82.70 -7.11
CA THR A 508 -23.43 83.71 -6.34
C THR A 508 -22.76 85.09 -6.36
N GLY A 509 -21.42 85.16 -6.38
CA GLY A 509 -20.67 86.41 -6.52
C GLY A 509 -20.76 87.09 -7.89
N LYS A 510 -21.27 86.39 -8.93
CA LYS A 510 -21.57 86.97 -10.26
C LYS A 510 -23.03 87.39 -10.43
N GLY A 511 -23.91 87.08 -9.47
CA GLY A 511 -25.34 87.43 -9.52
C GLY A 511 -25.68 88.82 -8.96
N ASP A 512 -24.81 89.43 -8.15
CA ASP A 512 -25.08 90.70 -7.44
C ASP A 512 -24.41 91.93 -8.12
N SER A 513 -23.93 91.82 -9.36
CA SER A 513 -23.23 92.89 -10.08
C SER A 513 -23.85 93.30 -11.42
N GLU A 514 -25.13 92.97 -11.69
CA GLU A 514 -25.83 93.42 -12.92
C GLU A 514 -27.14 94.20 -12.71
N ASP A 515 -27.62 94.42 -11.48
CA ASP A 515 -28.84 95.21 -11.24
C ASP A 515 -28.61 96.36 -10.23
N GLN A 516 -27.88 97.41 -10.65
CA GLN A 516 -27.92 98.74 -10.00
C GLN A 516 -27.23 99.81 -10.85
N ASP A 517 -27.78 100.12 -12.02
CA ASP A 517 -27.54 101.37 -12.75
C ASP A 517 -28.84 101.80 -13.44
N GLU A 518 -29.78 102.35 -12.68
CA GLU A 518 -30.80 103.32 -13.14
C GLU A 518 -31.63 103.76 -11.92
N ASP A 519 -31.18 104.79 -11.21
CA ASP A 519 -31.80 106.12 -11.26
C ASP A 519 -31.26 107.00 -10.13
N PHE A 520 -30.74 108.15 -10.54
CA PHE A 520 -29.97 109.09 -9.75
C PHE A 520 -30.87 110.29 -9.44
N SER A 521 -31.03 110.60 -8.15
CA SER A 521 -31.22 111.96 -7.61
C SER A 521 -32.45 112.79 -8.06
N LEU A 522 -33.42 112.96 -7.16
CA LEU A 522 -33.99 114.28 -6.79
C LEU A 522 -34.79 114.19 -5.46
N GLU A 523 -34.62 115.25 -4.66
CA GLU A 523 -35.24 115.66 -3.37
C GLU A 523 -34.71 115.10 -2.04
#